data_AF-A0A946PN60-F1
#
_entry.id   AF-A0A946PN60-F1
#
_cell.length_a   1.000
_cell.length_b   1.000
_cell.length_c   1.000
_cell.angle_alpha   90.00
_cell.angle_beta   90.00
_cell.angle_gamma   90.00
#
_symmetry.space_group_name_H-M   'P 1'
#
loop_
_entity.id
_entity.type
_entity.pdbx_description
1 polymer ?
#
loop_
_entity_poly.entity_id
_entity_poly.type
_entity_poly.pdbx_seq_one_letter_code
_entity_poly.pdbx_strand_id
1 'polypeptide(L)'
;MRYYQPLLQYFICLLILITYTSFVEIALINLLVQAILFTIVVCIPIYKTGRMSYVDIAWPWGLVLLGIISFIFSDGYWVRSLLVSGMVILVGLRMGLGAVKMWRSGYLEKELPRYEYQHIRWKKKGKDNTQLALQVDAISQGLANASFLALPIFITATNTQQSFGPVEILGISIWGVALLMESIADFQKLAFLKRMKKEEKRNQVCNVGLWKYSRHPNYFAEWMVWNGLVITALPSWLALKDIQSEIFNDQVDQILWLLLGAGLIYVSRMMYLTLVYATGAIPAEHYSAQKRPGYKDYQKTTNRFFPGPPK
;
A
#
# COMPACT_ATOMS: atom_id res chain seq x y z
N MET A 1 -18.73 3.61 -18.26
CA MET A 1 -18.81 3.36 -16.80
C MET A 1 -17.84 2.28 -16.29
N ARG A 2 -17.70 1.11 -16.95
CA ARG A 2 -16.89 -0.04 -16.44
C ARG A 2 -15.39 0.23 -16.18
N TYR A 3 -14.77 1.21 -16.84
CA TYR A 3 -13.37 1.57 -16.63
C TYR A 3 -13.17 2.37 -15.34
N TYR A 4 -13.96 3.45 -15.18
CA TYR A 4 -13.77 4.46 -14.14
C TYR A 4 -14.51 4.18 -12.83
N GLN A 5 -15.46 3.24 -12.81
CA GLN A 5 -16.20 2.89 -11.59
C GLN A 5 -15.30 2.59 -10.37
N PRO A 6 -14.14 1.90 -10.50
CA PRO A 6 -13.23 1.72 -9.37
C PRO A 6 -12.61 3.01 -8.83
N LEU A 7 -12.66 4.12 -9.56
CA LEU A 7 -12.07 5.39 -9.14
C LEU A 7 -12.94 6.12 -8.10
N LEU A 8 -14.26 5.88 -8.09
CA LEU A 8 -15.21 6.59 -7.25
C LEU A 8 -14.84 6.53 -5.76
N GLN A 9 -14.38 5.37 -5.29
CA GLN A 9 -13.99 5.16 -3.90
C GLN A 9 -12.85 6.09 -3.44
N TYR A 10 -11.90 6.42 -4.32
CA TYR A 10 -10.80 7.32 -3.96
C TYR A 10 -11.27 8.77 -3.91
N PHE A 11 -12.16 9.17 -4.83
CA PHE A 11 -12.75 10.51 -4.80
C PHE A 11 -13.62 10.74 -3.58
N ILE A 12 -14.36 9.72 -3.11
CA ILE A 12 -15.10 9.80 -1.85
C ILE A 12 -14.14 10.00 -0.67
N CYS A 13 -13.04 9.25 -0.61
CA CYS A 13 -12.04 9.41 0.45
C CYS A 13 -11.33 10.78 0.39
N LEU A 14 -11.02 11.28 -0.81
CA LEU A 14 -10.46 12.62 -1.01
C LEU A 14 -11.45 13.70 -0.57
N LEU A 15 -12.72 13.55 -0.92
CA LEU A 15 -13.77 14.48 -0.50
C LEU A 15 -13.85 14.58 1.02
N ILE A 16 -13.81 13.43 1.71
CA ILE A 16 -13.74 13.40 3.18
C ILE A 16 -12.52 14.18 3.68
N LEU A 17 -11.32 13.91 3.14
CA LEU A 17 -10.10 14.62 3.55
C LEU A 17 -10.21 16.13 3.35
N ILE A 18 -10.64 16.61 2.18
CA ILE A 18 -10.74 18.05 1.89
C ILE A 18 -11.93 18.74 2.58
N THR A 19 -12.79 18.01 3.27
CA THR A 19 -13.88 18.59 4.06
C THR A 19 -13.40 18.98 5.47
N TYR A 20 -12.35 18.33 5.99
CA TYR A 20 -11.76 18.67 7.28
C TYR A 20 -10.75 19.79 7.14
N THR A 21 -10.98 20.91 7.84
CA THR A 21 -10.10 22.10 7.84
C THR A 21 -8.65 21.75 8.15
N SER A 22 -8.42 20.87 9.13
CA SER A 22 -7.08 20.39 9.50
C SER A 22 -6.36 19.57 8.42
N PHE A 23 -7.08 19.10 7.39
CA PHE A 23 -6.52 18.24 6.35
C PHE A 23 -6.53 18.86 4.95
N VAL A 24 -7.30 19.94 4.71
CA VAL A 24 -7.52 20.45 3.34
C VAL A 24 -6.21 20.79 2.64
N GLU A 25 -5.37 21.60 3.25
CA GLU A 25 -4.11 22.04 2.64
C GLU A 25 -3.19 20.86 2.35
N ILE A 26 -2.92 20.04 3.37
CA ILE A 26 -2.03 18.88 3.24
C ILE A 26 -2.56 17.84 2.24
N ALA A 27 -3.88 17.65 2.16
CA ALA A 27 -4.51 16.74 1.21
C ALA A 27 -4.43 17.25 -0.24
N LEU A 28 -4.63 18.55 -0.47
CA LEU A 28 -4.49 19.15 -1.81
C LEU A 28 -3.03 19.13 -2.28
N ILE A 29 -2.07 19.44 -1.41
CA ILE A 29 -0.64 19.34 -1.70
C ILE A 29 -0.29 17.89 -2.05
N ASN A 30 -0.70 16.91 -1.23
CA ASN A 30 -0.46 15.51 -1.50
C ASN A 30 -1.09 15.07 -2.83
N LEU A 31 -2.35 15.44 -3.10
CA LEU A 31 -3.02 15.11 -4.37
C LEU A 31 -2.23 15.64 -5.58
N LEU A 32 -1.77 16.89 -5.53
CA LEU A 32 -0.96 17.49 -6.60
C LEU A 32 0.37 16.76 -6.79
N VAL A 33 1.09 16.48 -5.69
CA VAL A 33 2.38 15.79 -5.74
C VAL A 33 2.23 14.35 -6.26
N GLN A 34 1.22 13.60 -5.81
CA GLN A 34 0.94 12.26 -6.34
C GLN A 34 0.56 12.32 -7.82
N ALA A 35 -0.24 13.31 -8.24
CA ALA A 35 -0.61 13.49 -9.64
C ALA A 35 0.61 13.77 -10.53
N ILE A 36 1.52 14.64 -10.09
CA ILE A 36 2.77 14.93 -10.81
C ILE A 36 3.64 13.68 -10.89
N LEU A 37 3.87 13.01 -9.75
CA LEU A 37 4.69 11.80 -9.68
C LEU A 37 4.15 10.71 -10.62
N PHE A 38 2.86 10.38 -10.51
CA PHE A 38 2.27 9.32 -11.33
C PHE A 38 2.18 9.71 -12.81
N THR A 39 1.95 10.98 -13.13
CA THR A 39 1.96 11.42 -14.53
C THR A 39 3.33 11.20 -15.17
N ILE A 40 4.39 11.69 -14.51
CA ILE A 40 5.76 11.66 -15.05
C ILE A 40 6.35 10.26 -15.03
N VAL A 41 6.23 9.54 -13.89
CA VAL A 41 6.93 8.27 -13.67
C VAL A 41 6.11 7.07 -14.15
N VAL A 42 4.79 7.21 -14.34
CA VAL A 42 3.91 6.08 -14.66
C VAL A 42 3.12 6.29 -15.94
N CYS A 43 2.25 7.29 -16.01
CA CYS A 43 1.31 7.46 -17.12
C CYS A 43 2.03 7.68 -18.46
N ILE A 44 3.03 8.56 -18.51
CA ILE A 44 3.84 8.80 -19.71
C ILE A 44 4.62 7.54 -20.12
N PRO A 45 5.38 6.87 -19.23
CA PRO A 45 6.04 5.61 -19.55
C PRO A 45 5.09 4.49 -20.00
N ILE A 46 3.94 4.31 -19.34
CA ILE A 46 2.90 3.35 -19.77
C ILE A 46 2.41 3.71 -21.16
N TYR A 47 2.18 4.98 -21.46
CA TYR A 47 1.74 5.41 -22.79
C TYR A 47 2.73 5.04 -23.89
N LYS A 48 4.02 5.19 -23.62
CA LYS A 48 5.09 4.89 -24.58
C LYS A 48 5.41 3.41 -24.73
N THR A 49 5.27 2.63 -23.64
CA THR A 49 5.81 1.26 -23.58
C THR A 49 4.74 0.18 -23.48
N GLY A 50 3.52 0.53 -23.08
CA GLY A 50 2.46 -0.41 -22.75
C GLY A 50 2.71 -1.23 -21.48
N ARG A 51 3.67 -0.84 -20.63
CA ARG A 51 4.08 -1.62 -19.45
C ARG A 51 3.62 -0.96 -18.14
N MET A 52 2.75 -1.63 -17.39
CA MET A 52 2.26 -1.15 -16.10
C MET A 52 3.30 -1.18 -14.98
N SER A 53 4.38 -1.95 -15.17
CA SER A 53 5.45 -2.14 -14.18
C SER A 53 6.10 -0.87 -13.63
N TYR A 54 5.99 0.29 -14.30
CA TYR A 54 6.45 1.57 -13.76
C TYR A 54 5.71 2.02 -12.49
N VAL A 55 4.48 1.54 -12.28
CA VAL A 55 3.70 1.77 -11.03
C VAL A 55 4.50 1.36 -9.79
N ASP A 56 5.28 0.28 -9.88
CA ASP A 56 6.11 -0.21 -8.77
C ASP A 56 7.23 0.75 -8.35
N ILE A 57 7.57 1.72 -9.19
CA ILE A 57 8.50 2.79 -8.83
C ILE A 57 7.72 3.90 -8.12
N ALA A 58 6.67 4.43 -8.76
CA ALA A 58 5.98 5.61 -8.24
C ALA A 58 5.20 5.33 -6.96
N TRP A 59 4.59 4.15 -6.79
CA TRP A 59 3.79 3.84 -5.61
C TRP A 59 4.59 3.98 -4.30
N PRO A 60 5.75 3.31 -4.10
CA PRO A 60 6.52 3.44 -2.87
C PRO A 60 7.19 4.82 -2.72
N TRP A 61 7.61 5.46 -3.81
CA TRP A 61 8.12 6.84 -3.75
C TRP A 61 7.02 7.84 -3.41
N GLY A 62 5.77 7.57 -3.79
CA GLY A 62 4.60 8.32 -3.38
C GLY A 62 4.36 8.22 -1.87
N LEU A 63 4.67 7.09 -1.23
CA LEU A 63 4.66 6.99 0.24
C LEU A 63 5.76 7.82 0.89
N VAL A 64 6.96 7.85 0.31
CA VAL A 64 8.05 8.73 0.79
C VAL A 64 7.62 10.20 0.72
N LEU A 65 7.06 10.63 -0.41
CA LEU A 65 6.55 11.98 -0.58
C LEU A 65 5.38 12.28 0.38
N LEU A 66 4.47 11.33 0.58
CA LEU A 66 3.38 11.46 1.54
C LEU A 66 3.90 11.70 2.97
N GLY A 67 4.92 10.95 3.40
CA GLY A 67 5.52 11.18 4.71
C GLY A 67 6.27 12.51 4.81
N ILE A 68 6.98 12.93 3.75
CA ILE A 68 7.65 14.26 3.72
C ILE A 68 6.61 15.39 3.81
N ILE A 69 5.55 15.32 3.00
CA ILE A 69 4.45 16.29 3.01
C ILE A 69 3.78 16.30 4.38
N SER A 70 3.50 15.12 4.93
CA SER A 70 2.91 15.00 6.26
C SER A 70 3.76 15.70 7.32
N PHE A 71 5.08 15.54 7.29
CA PHE A 71 5.94 16.15 8.30
C PHE A 71 6.04 17.67 8.16
N ILE A 72 6.13 18.17 6.92
CA ILE A 72 6.34 19.59 6.65
C ILE A 72 5.07 20.42 6.87
N PHE A 73 3.91 19.87 6.51
CA PHE A 73 2.65 20.62 6.44
C PHE A 73 1.61 20.22 7.50
N SER A 74 1.92 19.32 8.43
CA SER A 74 1.02 19.04 9.56
C SER A 74 1.21 20.03 10.69
N ASP A 75 0.12 20.55 11.24
CA ASP A 75 0.15 21.47 12.39
C ASP A 75 0.07 20.77 13.77
N GLY A 76 0.22 19.45 13.81
CA GLY A 76 0.15 18.68 15.05
C GLY A 76 1.44 18.72 15.87
N TYR A 77 1.49 17.91 16.93
CA TYR A 77 2.68 17.78 17.75
C TYR A 77 3.84 17.20 16.92
N TRP A 78 4.94 17.95 16.82
CA TRP A 78 6.03 17.64 15.91
C TRP A 78 6.62 16.23 16.09
N VAL A 79 6.69 15.70 17.33
CA VAL A 79 7.21 14.34 17.57
C VAL A 79 6.25 13.30 16.99
N ARG A 80 4.94 13.48 17.16
CA ARG A 80 3.94 12.57 16.59
C ARG A 80 3.97 12.64 15.06
N SER A 81 4.04 13.84 14.50
CA SER A 81 4.19 14.03 13.06
C SER A 81 5.48 13.39 12.52
N LEU A 82 6.62 13.60 13.18
CA LEU A 82 7.90 12.99 12.83
C LEU A 82 7.82 11.46 12.86
N LEU A 83 7.21 10.89 13.91
CA LEU A 83 7.09 9.43 14.06
C LEU A 83 6.27 8.81 12.94
N VAL A 84 5.03 9.27 12.72
CA VAL A 84 4.16 8.68 11.68
C VAL A 84 4.71 8.91 10.28
N SER A 85 5.27 10.10 10.02
CA SER A 85 5.92 10.43 8.76
C SER A 85 7.15 9.56 8.52
N GLY A 86 7.99 9.38 9.55
CA GLY A 86 9.16 8.51 9.52
C GLY A 86 8.79 7.05 9.26
N MET A 87 7.72 6.55 9.88
CA MET A 87 7.20 5.21 9.64
C MET A 87 6.85 4.99 8.16
N VAL A 88 6.12 5.92 7.54
CA VAL A 88 5.72 5.79 6.13
C VAL A 88 6.90 6.01 5.18
N ILE A 89 7.81 6.93 5.49
CA ILE A 89 9.06 7.12 4.73
C ILE A 89 9.90 5.85 4.73
N LEU A 90 10.05 5.17 5.87
CA LEU A 90 10.82 3.93 5.97
C LEU A 90 10.22 2.80 5.13
N VAL A 91 8.89 2.65 5.15
CA VAL A 91 8.17 1.67 4.29
C VAL A 91 8.39 1.99 2.81
N GLY A 92 8.20 3.26 2.42
CA GLY A 92 8.37 3.73 1.05
C GLY A 92 9.81 3.56 0.54
N LEU A 93 10.81 3.95 1.33
CA LEU A 93 12.23 3.84 0.93
C LEU A 93 12.67 2.39 0.73
N ARG A 94 12.25 1.48 1.63
CA ARG A 94 12.58 0.05 1.54
C ARG A 94 12.17 -0.53 0.18
N MET A 95 10.94 -0.27 -0.24
CA MET A 95 10.41 -0.74 -1.53
C MET A 95 10.93 0.08 -2.71
N GLY A 96 10.97 1.41 -2.58
CA GLY A 96 11.33 2.35 -3.63
C GLY A 96 12.77 2.22 -4.10
N LEU A 97 13.71 1.98 -3.18
CA LEU A 97 15.11 1.70 -3.52
C LEU A 97 15.24 0.38 -4.30
N GLY A 98 14.49 -0.65 -3.91
CA GLY A 98 14.40 -1.91 -4.63
C GLY A 98 13.84 -1.75 -6.04
N ALA A 99 12.78 -0.94 -6.19
CA ALA A 99 12.16 -0.65 -7.48
C ALA A 99 13.09 0.10 -8.43
N VAL A 100 13.79 1.14 -7.95
CA VAL A 100 14.79 1.87 -8.73
C VAL A 100 15.94 0.95 -9.15
N LYS A 101 16.38 0.06 -8.27
CA LYS A 101 17.40 -0.95 -8.62
C LYS A 101 16.92 -1.89 -9.73
N MET A 102 15.68 -2.39 -9.64
CA MET A 102 15.09 -3.25 -10.67
C MET A 102 14.98 -2.53 -12.02
N TRP A 103 14.57 -1.27 -12.01
CA TRP A 103 14.49 -0.43 -13.20
C TRP A 103 15.86 -0.27 -13.86
N ARG A 104 16.88 0.16 -13.09
CA ARG A 104 18.25 0.36 -13.60
C ARG A 104 18.89 -0.93 -14.13
N SER A 105 18.49 -2.09 -13.61
CA SER A 105 18.97 -3.39 -14.10
C SER A 105 18.19 -3.93 -15.31
N GLY A 106 17.33 -3.13 -15.94
CA GLY A 106 16.53 -3.54 -17.10
C GLY A 106 15.38 -4.51 -16.77
N TYR A 107 15.09 -4.75 -15.49
CA TYR A 107 14.10 -5.75 -15.08
C TYR A 107 12.66 -5.35 -15.46
N LEU A 108 12.41 -4.05 -15.59
CA LEU A 108 11.12 -3.49 -16.01
C LEU A 108 11.01 -3.32 -17.54
N GLU A 109 11.99 -3.80 -18.31
CA GLU A 109 11.86 -3.93 -19.77
C GLU A 109 10.88 -5.05 -20.17
N LYS A 110 10.47 -5.86 -19.20
CA LYS A 110 9.41 -6.85 -19.34
C LYS A 110 8.32 -6.54 -18.34
N GLU A 111 7.09 -6.90 -18.68
CA GLU A 111 5.97 -6.74 -17.77
C GLU A 111 6.07 -7.74 -16.62
N LEU A 112 5.81 -7.28 -15.39
CA LEU A 112 5.83 -8.15 -14.23
C LEU A 112 4.61 -9.09 -14.25
N PRO A 113 4.73 -10.35 -13.76
CA PRO A 113 3.67 -11.35 -13.88
C PRO A 113 2.31 -10.92 -13.31
N ARG A 114 2.29 -10.10 -12.24
CA ARG A 114 1.02 -9.59 -11.68
C ARG A 114 0.26 -8.68 -12.65
N TYR A 115 0.97 -7.94 -13.50
CA TYR A 115 0.37 -7.06 -14.50
C TYR A 115 -0.03 -7.85 -15.74
N GLU A 116 0.72 -8.88 -16.12
CA GLU A 116 0.25 -9.86 -17.12
C GLU A 116 -1.08 -10.51 -16.68
N TYR A 117 -1.20 -10.88 -15.40
CA TYR A 117 -2.44 -11.40 -14.83
C TYR A 117 -3.59 -10.38 -14.89
N GLN A 118 -3.27 -9.08 -14.76
CA GLN A 118 -4.26 -8.01 -14.81
C GLN A 118 -4.95 -7.93 -16.18
N HIS A 119 -4.24 -8.21 -17.29
CA HIS A 119 -4.86 -8.32 -18.62
C HIS A 119 -5.92 -9.41 -18.69
N ILE A 120 -5.71 -10.56 -18.01
CA ILE A 120 -6.70 -11.63 -17.92
C ILE A 120 -7.96 -11.13 -17.19
N ARG A 121 -7.80 -10.35 -16.13
CA ARG A 121 -8.92 -9.77 -15.36
C ARG A 121 -9.69 -8.73 -16.18
N TRP A 122 -8.99 -7.90 -16.96
CA TRP A 122 -9.62 -6.94 -17.85
C TRP A 122 -10.48 -7.61 -18.91
N LYS A 123 -9.97 -8.65 -19.58
CA LYS A 123 -10.74 -9.44 -20.55
C LYS A 123 -12.01 -10.03 -19.92
N LYS A 124 -11.91 -10.62 -18.72
CA LYS A 124 -13.08 -11.14 -17.98
C LYS A 124 -14.12 -10.08 -17.62
N LYS A 125 -13.71 -8.82 -17.51
CA LYS A 125 -14.60 -7.68 -17.21
C LYS A 125 -15.10 -6.95 -18.47
N GLY A 126 -14.76 -7.45 -19.68
CA GLY A 126 -15.08 -6.78 -20.94
C GLY A 126 -14.42 -5.40 -21.07
N LYS A 127 -13.17 -5.27 -20.59
CA LYS A 127 -12.35 -4.08 -20.82
C LYS A 127 -11.47 -4.31 -22.06
N ASP A 128 -12.00 -3.96 -23.23
CA ASP A 128 -11.35 -4.23 -24.53
C ASP A 128 -10.29 -3.18 -24.90
N ASN A 129 -10.40 -1.95 -24.37
CA ASN A 129 -9.38 -0.91 -24.53
C ASN A 129 -8.28 -1.08 -23.47
N THR A 130 -7.24 -1.82 -23.84
CA THR A 130 -6.11 -2.12 -22.95
C THR A 130 -5.37 -0.85 -22.53
N GLN A 131 -5.17 0.10 -23.45
CA GLN A 131 -4.43 1.33 -23.15
C GLN A 131 -5.16 2.20 -22.12
N LEU A 132 -6.47 2.34 -22.26
CA LEU A 132 -7.29 3.04 -21.28
C LEU A 132 -7.30 2.30 -19.93
N ALA A 133 -7.40 0.97 -19.94
CA ALA A 133 -7.37 0.16 -18.72
C ALA A 133 -6.05 0.33 -17.95
N LEU A 134 -4.92 0.36 -18.66
CA LEU A 134 -3.60 0.63 -18.10
C LEU A 134 -3.54 2.00 -17.40
N GLN A 135 -3.97 3.07 -18.10
CA GLN A 135 -3.94 4.43 -17.54
C GLN A 135 -4.85 4.57 -16.33
N VAL A 136 -6.06 4.00 -16.37
CA VAL A 136 -7.01 4.07 -15.26
C VAL A 136 -6.50 3.29 -14.04
N ASP A 137 -5.99 2.07 -14.23
CA ASP A 137 -5.46 1.29 -13.12
C ASP A 137 -4.17 1.94 -12.56
N ALA A 138 -3.36 2.61 -13.38
CA ALA A 138 -2.20 3.40 -12.93
C ALA A 138 -2.59 4.62 -12.08
N ILE A 139 -3.55 5.43 -12.56
CA ILE A 139 -4.08 6.59 -11.81
C ILE A 139 -4.68 6.13 -10.48
N SER A 140 -5.36 4.98 -10.46
CA SER A 140 -5.95 4.44 -9.23
C SER A 140 -4.94 4.20 -8.10
N GLN A 141 -3.69 3.86 -8.46
CA GLN A 141 -2.61 3.62 -7.48
C GLN A 141 -2.08 4.94 -6.90
N GLY A 142 -1.99 6.00 -7.71
CA GLY A 142 -1.66 7.34 -7.21
C GLY A 142 -2.78 7.93 -6.36
N LEU A 143 -4.03 7.70 -6.76
CA LEU A 143 -5.20 8.07 -5.97
C LEU A 143 -5.27 7.29 -4.65
N ALA A 144 -4.79 6.05 -4.57
CA ALA A 144 -4.68 5.32 -3.31
C ALA A 144 -3.77 6.07 -2.31
N ASN A 145 -2.58 6.49 -2.75
CA ASN A 145 -1.64 7.30 -1.96
C ASN A 145 -2.20 8.68 -1.60
N ALA A 146 -2.95 9.29 -2.51
CA ALA A 146 -3.56 10.61 -2.31
C ALA A 146 -4.74 10.59 -1.33
N SER A 147 -5.38 9.43 -1.15
CA SER A 147 -6.69 9.31 -0.48
C SER A 147 -6.63 8.45 0.78
N PHE A 148 -7.17 7.24 0.76
CA PHE A 148 -7.34 6.43 1.96
C PHE A 148 -6.00 6.08 2.62
N LEU A 149 -4.91 5.87 1.87
CA LEU A 149 -3.60 5.61 2.49
C LEU A 149 -3.08 6.82 3.27
N ALA A 150 -3.51 8.04 2.94
CA ALA A 150 -3.15 9.24 3.68
C ALA A 150 -3.91 9.39 5.00
N LEU A 151 -5.08 8.76 5.16
CA LEU A 151 -5.94 8.90 6.34
C LEU A 151 -5.22 8.65 7.68
N PRO A 152 -4.63 7.46 7.95
CA PRO A 152 -4.01 7.21 9.25
C PRO A 152 -2.80 8.12 9.49
N ILE A 153 -2.15 8.60 8.44
CA ILE A 153 -1.02 9.54 8.53
C ILE A 153 -1.51 10.91 8.94
N PHE A 154 -2.46 11.50 8.19
CA PHE A 154 -2.95 12.86 8.47
C PHE A 154 -3.69 12.94 9.80
N ILE A 155 -4.53 11.94 10.12
CA ILE A 155 -5.21 11.86 11.42
C ILE A 155 -4.20 11.84 12.57
N THR A 156 -3.09 11.08 12.42
CA THR A 156 -2.06 11.02 13.46
C THR A 156 -1.24 12.31 13.50
N ALA A 157 -0.74 12.79 12.37
CA ALA A 157 0.22 13.89 12.28
C ALA A 157 -0.34 15.24 12.71
N THR A 158 -1.66 15.44 12.61
CA THR A 158 -2.35 16.69 12.99
C THR A 158 -2.78 16.75 14.45
N ASN A 159 -2.64 15.65 15.20
CA ASN A 159 -2.99 15.65 16.62
C ASN A 159 -1.94 16.43 17.45
N THR A 160 -2.40 17.44 18.17
CA THR A 160 -1.60 18.39 18.98
C THR A 160 -1.26 17.89 20.38
N GLN A 161 -1.85 16.77 20.85
CA GLN A 161 -1.58 16.24 22.20
C GLN A 161 -0.12 15.81 22.34
N GLN A 162 0.57 16.21 23.41
CA GLN A 162 2.01 15.92 23.55
C GLN A 162 2.30 14.50 24.10
N SER A 163 1.32 13.85 24.70
CA SER A 163 1.45 12.50 25.26
C SER A 163 1.05 11.42 24.25
N PHE A 164 1.69 10.26 24.36
CA PHE A 164 1.34 9.07 23.59
C PHE A 164 0.46 8.14 24.43
N GLY A 165 -0.67 7.74 23.88
CA GLY A 165 -1.58 6.80 24.53
C GLY A 165 -1.12 5.33 24.39
N PRO A 166 -1.62 4.41 25.23
CA PRO A 166 -1.26 2.99 25.16
C PRO A 166 -1.66 2.35 23.82
N VAL A 167 -2.78 2.76 23.22
CA VAL A 167 -3.23 2.27 21.90
C VAL A 167 -2.28 2.75 20.79
N GLU A 168 -1.77 3.98 20.89
CA GLU A 168 -0.82 4.54 19.94
C GLU A 168 0.51 3.76 19.98
N ILE A 169 1.02 3.48 21.18
CA ILE A 169 2.22 2.67 21.41
C ILE A 169 2.05 1.24 20.87
N LEU A 170 0.86 0.64 21.05
CA LEU A 170 0.54 -0.66 20.49
C LEU A 170 0.61 -0.66 18.96
N GLY A 171 0.02 0.35 18.31
CA GLY A 171 0.08 0.51 16.85
C GLY A 171 1.51 0.65 16.32
N ILE A 172 2.32 1.48 16.97
CA ILE A 172 3.74 1.67 16.65
C ILE A 172 4.52 0.36 16.83
N SER A 173 4.25 -0.39 17.90
CA SER A 173 4.90 -1.68 18.17
C SER A 173 4.54 -2.73 17.13
N ILE A 174 3.26 -2.83 16.75
CA ILE A 174 2.79 -3.72 15.68
C ILE A 174 3.47 -3.36 14.35
N TRP A 175 3.53 -2.07 14.03
CA TRP A 175 4.22 -1.60 12.82
C TRP A 175 5.71 -2.00 12.81
N GLY A 176 6.41 -1.80 13.93
CA GLY A 176 7.83 -2.15 14.05
C GLY A 176 8.09 -3.64 13.88
N VAL A 177 7.29 -4.49 14.55
CA VAL A 177 7.37 -5.94 14.40
C VAL A 177 7.05 -6.37 12.96
N ALA A 178 6.05 -5.76 12.33
CA ALA A 178 5.66 -6.04 10.97
C ALA A 178 6.77 -5.67 9.97
N LEU A 179 7.39 -4.50 10.11
CA LEU A 179 8.50 -4.07 9.25
C LEU A 179 9.70 -5.02 9.38
N LEU A 180 10.00 -5.49 10.59
CA LEU A 180 11.05 -6.49 10.83
C LEU A 180 10.69 -7.84 10.18
N MET A 181 9.47 -8.33 10.39
CA MET A 181 8.99 -9.57 9.81
C MET A 181 9.07 -9.53 8.28
N GLU A 182 8.68 -8.42 7.67
CA GLU A 182 8.75 -8.25 6.22
C GLU A 182 10.20 -8.27 5.72
N SER A 183 11.07 -7.51 6.37
CA SER A 183 12.50 -7.43 6.03
C SER A 183 13.17 -8.80 6.12
N ILE A 184 12.83 -9.58 7.15
CA ILE A 184 13.30 -10.97 7.32
C ILE A 184 12.77 -11.87 6.20
N ALA A 185 11.47 -11.78 5.88
CA ALA A 185 10.87 -12.59 4.81
C ALA A 185 11.52 -12.30 3.44
N ASP A 186 11.74 -11.04 3.11
CA ASP A 186 12.39 -10.63 1.87
C ASP A 186 13.86 -11.06 1.84
N PHE A 187 14.59 -10.89 2.93
CA PHE A 187 15.98 -11.37 3.05
C PHE A 187 16.07 -12.89 2.84
N GLN A 188 15.20 -13.67 3.49
CA GLN A 188 15.13 -15.12 3.33
C GLN A 188 14.89 -15.51 1.87
N LYS A 189 13.97 -14.83 1.17
CA LYS A 189 13.69 -15.08 -0.25
C LYS A 189 14.86 -14.73 -1.14
N LEU A 190 15.52 -13.58 -0.92
CA LEU A 190 16.69 -13.17 -1.69
C LEU A 190 17.87 -14.12 -1.47
N ALA A 191 18.13 -14.52 -0.23
CA ALA A 191 19.18 -15.49 0.11
C ALA A 191 18.91 -16.85 -0.55
N PHE A 192 17.65 -17.33 -0.51
CA PHE A 192 17.23 -18.54 -1.20
C PHE A 192 17.49 -18.45 -2.71
N LEU A 193 17.05 -17.36 -3.36
CA LEU A 193 17.24 -17.18 -4.80
C LEU A 193 18.72 -17.12 -5.19
N LYS A 194 19.56 -16.44 -4.41
CA LYS A 194 21.02 -16.41 -4.62
C LYS A 194 21.63 -17.81 -4.51
N ARG A 195 21.24 -18.59 -3.50
CA ARG A 195 21.71 -19.97 -3.31
C ARG A 195 21.30 -20.86 -4.48
N MET A 196 20.03 -20.84 -4.88
CA MET A 196 19.54 -21.64 -6.01
C MET A 196 20.22 -21.27 -7.34
N LYS A 197 20.52 -19.98 -7.54
CA LYS A 197 21.32 -19.54 -8.71
C LYS A 197 22.73 -20.11 -8.67
N LYS A 198 23.41 -20.12 -7.51
CA LYS A 198 24.76 -20.70 -7.35
C LYS A 198 24.78 -22.22 -7.56
N GLU A 199 23.72 -22.91 -7.15
CA GLU A 199 23.54 -24.36 -7.35
C GLU A 199 22.99 -24.71 -8.75
N GLU A 200 22.82 -23.73 -9.64
CA GLU A 200 22.24 -23.90 -10.98
C GLU A 200 20.82 -24.51 -11.00
N LYS A 201 20.13 -24.51 -9.85
CA LYS A 201 18.77 -25.01 -9.71
C LYS A 201 17.77 -23.93 -10.08
N ARG A 202 17.08 -24.12 -11.22
CA ARG A 202 16.02 -23.22 -11.68
C ARG A 202 14.66 -23.59 -11.07
N ASN A 203 13.76 -22.61 -11.00
CA ASN A 203 12.34 -22.78 -10.67
C ASN A 203 12.04 -23.49 -9.33
N GLN A 204 12.93 -23.36 -8.35
CA GLN A 204 12.77 -23.96 -7.03
C GLN A 204 11.75 -23.19 -6.18
N VAL A 205 11.07 -23.88 -5.27
CA VAL A 205 10.08 -23.29 -4.35
C VAL A 205 10.78 -22.84 -3.07
N CYS A 206 10.58 -21.59 -2.65
CA CYS A 206 11.10 -21.10 -1.38
C CYS A 206 10.16 -21.53 -0.25
N ASN A 207 10.62 -22.45 0.61
CA ASN A 207 9.96 -22.81 1.87
C ASN A 207 10.88 -22.59 3.09
N VAL A 208 11.77 -21.60 3.04
CA VAL A 208 12.74 -21.33 4.13
C VAL A 208 12.17 -20.34 5.14
N GLY A 209 12.38 -20.59 6.43
CA GLY A 209 12.05 -19.63 7.50
C GLY A 209 10.55 -19.31 7.56
N LEU A 210 10.20 -18.02 7.47
CA LEU A 210 8.81 -17.54 7.49
C LEU A 210 7.98 -18.12 6.33
N TRP A 211 8.63 -18.46 5.22
CA TRP A 211 8.00 -19.13 4.09
C TRP A 211 7.57 -20.57 4.39
N LYS A 212 7.80 -21.12 5.59
CA LYS A 212 7.19 -22.40 6.02
C LYS A 212 5.76 -22.24 6.54
N TYR A 213 5.42 -21.05 7.02
CA TYR A 213 4.18 -20.80 7.75
C TYR A 213 3.17 -20.02 6.92
N SER A 214 3.65 -19.26 5.94
CA SER A 214 2.84 -18.58 4.93
C SER A 214 3.58 -18.59 3.59
N ARG A 215 2.85 -18.67 2.48
CA ARG A 215 3.41 -18.55 1.14
C ARG A 215 3.70 -17.11 0.75
N HIS A 216 3.16 -16.14 1.50
CA HIS A 216 3.37 -14.71 1.31
C HIS A 216 3.54 -14.01 2.68
N PRO A 217 4.55 -14.39 3.48
CA PRO A 217 4.75 -13.82 4.81
C PRO A 217 5.09 -12.32 4.73
N ASN A 218 5.75 -11.89 3.66
CA ASN A 218 6.03 -10.48 3.40
C ASN A 218 4.76 -9.67 3.09
N TYR A 219 3.80 -10.23 2.35
CA TYR A 219 2.53 -9.54 2.11
C TYR A 219 1.65 -9.47 3.36
N PHE A 220 1.69 -10.48 4.22
CA PHE A 220 1.04 -10.40 5.53
C PHE A 220 1.68 -9.31 6.40
N ALA A 221 3.00 -9.25 6.42
CA ALA A 221 3.73 -8.24 7.16
C ALA A 221 3.44 -6.81 6.65
N GLU A 222 3.41 -6.60 5.33
CA GLU A 222 2.98 -5.32 4.73
C GLU A 222 1.55 -4.97 5.15
N TRP A 223 0.61 -5.93 5.18
CA TRP A 223 -0.73 -5.67 5.71
C TRP A 223 -0.69 -5.26 7.19
N MET A 224 0.13 -5.89 8.01
CA MET A 224 0.30 -5.54 9.43
C MET A 224 0.99 -4.19 9.64
N VAL A 225 1.86 -3.74 8.73
CA VAL A 225 2.42 -2.38 8.71
C VAL A 225 1.29 -1.35 8.65
N TRP A 226 0.35 -1.52 7.71
CA TRP A 226 -0.80 -0.62 7.59
C TRP A 226 -1.79 -0.73 8.73
N ASN A 227 -2.00 -1.94 9.29
CA ASN A 227 -2.82 -2.08 10.50
C ASN A 227 -2.16 -1.40 11.71
N GLY A 228 -0.83 -1.43 11.83
CA GLY A 228 -0.10 -0.66 12.83
C GLY A 228 -0.39 0.83 12.72
N LEU A 229 -0.29 1.41 11.51
CA LEU A 229 -0.64 2.82 11.24
C LEU A 229 -2.10 3.13 11.57
N VAL A 230 -3.03 2.25 11.20
CA VAL A 230 -4.46 2.40 11.51
C VAL A 230 -4.70 2.42 13.03
N ILE A 231 -4.07 1.51 13.78
CA ILE A 231 -4.19 1.44 15.24
C ILE A 231 -3.58 2.69 15.89
N THR A 232 -2.41 3.14 15.42
CA THR A 232 -1.77 4.39 15.86
C THR A 232 -2.69 5.60 15.68
N ALA A 233 -3.49 5.63 14.61
CA ALA A 233 -4.40 6.73 14.33
C ALA A 233 -5.67 6.75 15.20
N LEU A 234 -6.03 5.66 15.89
CA LEU A 234 -7.30 5.56 16.62
C LEU A 234 -7.48 6.62 17.71
N PRO A 235 -6.50 6.87 18.62
CA PRO A 235 -6.67 7.91 19.63
C PRO A 235 -6.84 9.30 19.03
N SER A 236 -6.11 9.61 17.96
CA SER A 236 -6.23 10.88 17.25
C SER A 236 -7.59 11.01 16.56
N TRP A 237 -8.11 9.95 15.94
CA TRP A 237 -9.46 9.95 15.38
C TRP A 237 -10.54 10.17 16.45
N LEU A 238 -10.40 9.54 17.62
CA LEU A 238 -11.33 9.77 18.73
C LEU A 238 -11.29 11.23 19.21
N ALA A 239 -10.11 11.86 19.25
CA ALA A 239 -9.95 13.26 19.64
C ALA A 239 -10.58 14.25 18.63
N LEU A 240 -10.74 13.86 17.36
CA LEU A 240 -11.43 14.70 16.37
C LEU A 240 -12.94 14.81 16.62
N LYS A 241 -13.53 13.95 17.46
CA LYS A 241 -14.97 13.95 17.72
C LYS A 241 -15.45 15.27 18.33
N ASP A 242 -14.61 15.87 19.16
CA ASP A 242 -14.95 17.09 19.90
C ASP A 242 -14.58 18.37 19.12
N ILE A 243 -14.06 18.22 17.90
CA ILE A 243 -13.74 19.34 17.00
C ILE A 243 -14.93 19.57 16.07
N GLN A 244 -15.78 20.52 16.42
CA GLN A 244 -16.87 20.98 15.55
C GLN A 244 -16.30 21.80 14.38
N SER A 245 -16.89 21.64 13.19
CA SER A 245 -16.58 22.51 12.06
C SER A 245 -17.38 23.81 12.18
N GLU A 246 -16.77 24.94 11.84
CA GLU A 246 -17.49 26.23 11.72
C GLU A 246 -18.40 26.28 10.48
N ILE A 247 -18.32 25.25 9.61
CA ILE A 247 -18.88 25.23 8.27
C ILE A 247 -20.18 24.41 8.21
N PHE A 248 -20.27 23.35 9.00
CA PHE A 248 -21.40 22.42 8.99
C PHE A 248 -22.12 22.38 10.34
N ASN A 249 -23.26 21.70 10.37
CA ASN A 249 -23.99 21.45 11.61
C ASN A 249 -23.48 20.18 12.31
N ASP A 250 -23.80 20.04 13.61
CA ASP A 250 -23.37 18.91 14.45
C ASP A 250 -23.65 17.53 13.83
N GLN A 251 -24.78 17.39 13.12
CA GLN A 251 -25.16 16.13 12.49
C GLN A 251 -24.21 15.76 11.35
N VAL A 252 -23.82 16.72 10.52
CA VAL A 252 -22.88 16.51 9.42
C VAL A 252 -21.48 16.23 9.96
N ASP A 253 -21.03 16.95 10.99
CA ASP A 253 -19.74 16.70 11.63
C ASP A 253 -19.65 15.28 12.21
N GLN A 254 -20.72 14.80 12.86
CA GLN A 254 -20.79 13.43 13.35
C GLN A 254 -20.70 12.40 12.21
N ILE A 255 -21.37 12.65 11.08
CA ILE A 255 -21.28 11.79 9.89
C ILE A 255 -19.86 11.78 9.34
N LEU A 256 -19.23 12.94 9.20
CA LEU A 256 -17.85 13.05 8.74
C LEU A 256 -16.89 12.30 9.67
N TRP A 257 -17.10 12.36 10.98
CA TRP A 257 -16.29 11.66 11.97
C TRP A 257 -16.43 10.14 11.85
N LEU A 258 -17.66 9.64 11.67
CA LEU A 258 -17.92 8.23 11.39
C LEU A 258 -17.29 7.78 10.07
N LEU A 259 -17.32 8.63 9.04
CA LEU A 259 -16.70 8.35 7.75
C LEU A 259 -15.17 8.27 7.84
N LEU A 260 -14.51 9.07 8.68
CA LEU A 260 -13.07 8.91 8.95
C LEU A 260 -12.76 7.55 9.59
N GLY A 261 -13.55 7.15 10.60
CA GLY A 261 -13.41 5.85 11.26
C GLY A 261 -13.63 4.68 10.29
N ALA A 262 -14.67 4.77 9.45
CA ALA A 262 -14.90 3.82 8.37
C ALA A 262 -13.74 3.80 7.37
N GLY A 263 -13.16 4.96 7.07
CA GLY A 263 -11.98 5.13 6.23
C GLY A 263 -10.75 4.39 6.78
N LEU A 264 -10.51 4.44 8.09
CA LEU A 264 -9.43 3.69 8.75
C LEU A 264 -9.59 2.17 8.59
N ILE A 265 -10.81 1.65 8.78
CA ILE A 265 -11.10 0.22 8.55
C ILE A 265 -10.94 -0.11 7.06
N TYR A 266 -11.36 0.81 6.19
CA TYR A 266 -11.26 0.67 4.75
C TYR A 266 -9.81 0.56 4.27
N VAL A 267 -8.85 1.26 4.89
CA VAL A 267 -7.41 1.10 4.63
C VAL A 267 -6.98 -0.36 4.81
N SER A 268 -7.27 -0.96 5.97
CA SER A 268 -6.90 -2.35 6.25
C SER A 268 -7.53 -3.32 5.25
N ARG A 269 -8.82 -3.13 4.95
CA ARG A 269 -9.54 -3.94 3.96
C ARG A 269 -8.92 -3.82 2.56
N MET A 270 -8.63 -2.60 2.11
CA MET A 270 -8.08 -2.36 0.78
C MET A 270 -6.66 -2.88 0.64
N MET A 271 -5.83 -2.75 1.68
CA MET A 271 -4.51 -3.35 1.69
C MET A 271 -4.59 -4.88 1.60
N TYR A 272 -5.47 -5.52 2.37
CA TYR A 272 -5.69 -6.98 2.26
C TYR A 272 -6.14 -7.38 0.85
N LEU A 273 -7.14 -6.69 0.29
CA LEU A 273 -7.65 -6.99 -1.05
C LEU A 273 -6.57 -6.82 -2.13
N THR A 274 -5.75 -5.79 -2.01
CA THR A 274 -4.64 -5.53 -2.94
C THR A 274 -3.57 -6.62 -2.84
N LEU A 275 -3.13 -6.93 -1.62
CA LEU A 275 -2.06 -7.87 -1.32
C LEU A 275 -2.45 -9.34 -1.52
N VAL A 276 -3.75 -9.67 -1.57
CA VAL A 276 -4.21 -11.03 -1.82
C VAL A 276 -4.77 -11.20 -3.23
N TYR A 277 -5.64 -10.29 -3.68
CA TYR A 277 -6.47 -10.52 -4.88
C TYR A 277 -6.10 -9.62 -6.07
N ALA A 278 -5.67 -8.37 -5.84
CA ALA A 278 -5.45 -7.44 -6.95
C ALA A 278 -4.07 -7.60 -7.58
N THR A 279 -3.01 -7.34 -6.81
CA THR A 279 -1.61 -7.31 -7.29
C THR A 279 -0.70 -8.27 -6.55
N GLY A 280 -1.13 -8.81 -5.41
CA GLY A 280 -0.30 -9.66 -4.56
C GLY A 280 -0.46 -11.16 -4.82
N ALA A 281 -0.90 -11.91 -3.81
CA ALA A 281 -0.73 -13.37 -3.72
C ALA A 281 -1.31 -14.12 -4.92
N ILE A 282 -2.61 -14.00 -5.21
CA ILE A 282 -3.28 -14.77 -6.28
C ILE A 282 -2.63 -14.56 -7.66
N PRO A 283 -2.40 -13.30 -8.12
CA PRO A 283 -1.67 -13.05 -9.35
C PRO A 283 -0.26 -13.67 -9.37
N ALA A 284 0.48 -13.57 -8.26
CA ALA A 284 1.84 -14.10 -8.16
C ALA A 284 1.88 -15.64 -8.15
N GLU A 285 0.93 -16.28 -7.46
CA GLU A 285 0.80 -17.74 -7.39
C GLU A 285 0.41 -18.34 -8.75
N HIS A 286 -0.41 -17.63 -9.54
CA HIS A 286 -0.88 -18.11 -10.85
C HIS A 286 0.27 -18.55 -11.77
N TYR A 287 1.29 -17.72 -11.91
CA TYR A 287 2.47 -18.05 -12.71
C TYR A 287 3.47 -18.93 -11.97
N SER A 288 3.53 -18.83 -10.63
CA SER A 288 4.42 -19.70 -9.84
C SER A 288 4.02 -21.17 -9.97
N ALA A 289 2.71 -21.47 -9.95
CA ALA A 289 2.18 -22.82 -10.13
C ALA A 289 2.41 -23.41 -11.54
N GLN A 290 2.62 -22.56 -12.55
CA GLN A 290 2.94 -22.98 -13.92
C GLN A 290 4.44 -23.20 -14.10
N LYS A 291 5.27 -22.35 -13.49
CA LYS A 291 6.73 -22.33 -13.69
C LYS A 291 7.49 -23.27 -12.77
N ARG A 292 6.96 -23.58 -11.58
CA ARG A 292 7.67 -24.30 -10.52
C ARG A 292 6.98 -25.65 -10.23
N PRO A 293 7.62 -26.80 -10.54
CA PRO A 293 7.00 -28.12 -10.39
C PRO A 293 6.42 -28.40 -8.99
N GLY A 294 7.18 -28.11 -7.92
CA GLY A 294 6.74 -28.38 -6.54
C GLY A 294 5.78 -27.35 -5.94
N TYR A 295 5.34 -26.34 -6.68
CA TYR A 295 4.55 -25.24 -6.10
C TYR A 295 3.12 -25.63 -5.77
N LYS A 296 2.53 -26.55 -6.54
CA LYS A 296 1.18 -27.07 -6.25
C LYS A 296 1.15 -27.85 -4.94
N ASP A 297 2.20 -28.60 -4.62
CA ASP A 297 2.27 -29.33 -3.34
C ASP A 297 2.51 -28.38 -2.17
N TYR A 298 3.35 -27.36 -2.37
CA TYR A 298 3.49 -26.26 -1.42
C TYR A 298 2.16 -25.51 -1.17
N GLN A 299 1.31 -25.39 -2.19
CA GLN A 299 -0.02 -24.79 -2.03
C GLN A 299 -0.98 -25.62 -1.16
N LYS A 300 -0.79 -26.94 -1.11
CA LYS A 300 -1.59 -27.85 -0.29
C LYS A 300 -1.20 -27.77 1.19
N THR A 301 0.10 -27.67 1.47
CA THR A 301 0.64 -27.82 2.84
C THR A 301 0.90 -26.50 3.56
N THR A 302 0.99 -25.35 2.88
CA THR A 302 1.34 -24.06 3.52
C THR A 302 0.22 -23.06 3.39
N ASN A 303 -0.06 -22.22 4.39
CA ASN A 303 -1.10 -21.19 4.28
C ASN A 303 -0.75 -20.11 3.25
N ARG A 304 -1.73 -19.53 2.55
CA ARG A 304 -1.44 -18.50 1.53
C ARG A 304 -0.90 -17.22 2.14
N PHE A 305 -1.63 -16.66 3.11
CA PHE A 305 -1.47 -15.29 3.57
C PHE A 305 -1.23 -15.24 5.07
N PHE A 306 -2.22 -15.64 5.87
CA PHE A 306 -2.08 -15.72 7.33
C PHE A 306 -1.05 -16.79 7.72
N PRO A 307 0.04 -16.41 8.40
CA PRO A 307 1.01 -17.37 8.92
C PRO A 307 0.36 -18.30 9.94
N GLY A 308 0.68 -19.59 9.86
CA GLY A 308 0.20 -20.58 10.81
C GLY A 308 0.82 -21.95 10.56
N PRO A 309 0.42 -22.97 11.35
CA PRO A 309 0.84 -24.35 11.10
C PRO A 309 0.54 -24.79 9.66
N PRO A 310 1.39 -25.66 9.09
CA PRO A 310 1.09 -26.34 7.83
C PRO A 310 -0.28 -27.01 7.86
N LYS A 311 -0.94 -27.03 6.70
CA LYS A 311 -2.27 -27.64 6.49
C LYS A 311 -2.19 -29.15 6.36
#